data_AF-A0A7U6KNP8-F1
#
_entry.id   AF-A0A7U6KNP8-F1
#
_cell.length_a   1.000
_cell.length_b   1.000
_cell.length_c   1.000
_cell.angle_alpha   90.00
_cell.angle_beta   90.00
_cell.angle_gamma   90.00
#
_symmetry.space_group_name_H-M   'P 1'
#
loop_
_entity.id
_entity.type
_entity.pdbx_description
1 polymer ?
#
loop_
_entity_poly.entity_id
_entity_poly.type
_entity_poly.pdbx_seq_one_letter_code
_entity_poly.pdbx_strand_id
1 'polypeptide(L)'
;MPLAGLERAREYSEHPADVQASEKMGRLFDHIRKLNEFNTADDLHALNIFLTRLLFCFYAEDTGIFKPDQFHDVIDGTTNIDGSDVDSVLYELFDILNLPESSTERDAKPTHLSAFPYVNGSLFEYPFAIPEFDARTRRILLECARLSWAEINPDIFGSMFQAVIDPEQRGSLGQHYTSVSNIMKVIQPLFLDELHEELDTVIALSHDNRHKNNKAERLDALLKRISQIKIFDPACGSGNF
;
A
#
# COMPACT_ATOMS: atom_id res chain seq x y z
N MET A 1 -25.50 1.22 -41.89
CA MET A 1 -25.64 1.58 -40.46
C MET A 1 -24.59 0.79 -39.69
N PRO A 2 -23.50 1.41 -39.21
CA PRO A 2 -22.52 0.72 -38.39
C PRO A 2 -22.93 0.84 -36.93
N LEU A 3 -23.28 -0.30 -36.33
CA LEU A 3 -23.44 -0.48 -34.88
C LEU A 3 -22.11 -0.98 -34.30
N ALA A 4 -21.80 -0.51 -33.10
CA ALA A 4 -20.64 -0.83 -32.25
C ALA A 4 -19.47 0.17 -32.35
N GLY A 5 -19.67 1.33 -31.71
CA GLY A 5 -18.60 2.16 -31.16
C GLY A 5 -17.92 1.46 -29.99
N LEU A 6 -17.23 0.36 -30.26
CA LEU A 6 -16.23 -0.20 -29.36
C LEU A 6 -15.02 0.74 -29.41
N GLU A 7 -15.07 1.82 -28.63
CA GLU A 7 -13.86 2.51 -28.23
C GLU A 7 -12.97 1.48 -27.54
N ARG A 8 -11.76 1.30 -28.10
CA ARG A 8 -10.75 0.42 -27.53
C ARG A 8 -10.47 0.91 -26.12
N ALA A 9 -10.89 0.12 -25.13
CA ALA A 9 -10.42 0.26 -23.78
C ALA A 9 -8.89 0.36 -23.84
N ARG A 10 -8.32 1.45 -23.29
CA ARG A 10 -6.88 1.50 -23.04
C ARG A 10 -6.57 0.27 -22.18
N GLU A 11 -5.83 -0.68 -22.73
CA GLU A 11 -5.22 -1.74 -21.94
C GLU A 11 -4.36 -1.03 -20.89
N TYR A 12 -4.79 -1.09 -19.63
CA TYR A 12 -3.91 -0.81 -18.51
C TYR A 12 -2.91 -1.97 -18.48
N SER A 13 -1.88 -1.86 -19.32
CA SER A 13 -0.67 -2.68 -19.25
C SER A 13 -0.19 -2.64 -17.81
N GLU A 14 -0.04 -3.80 -17.17
CA GLU A 14 0.61 -3.90 -15.86
C GLU A 14 1.95 -3.18 -15.95
N HIS A 15 2.20 -2.23 -15.03
CA HIS A 15 3.42 -1.47 -15.06
C HIS A 15 4.59 -2.43 -14.78
N PRO A 16 5.75 -2.32 -15.46
CA PRO A 16 6.87 -3.23 -15.18
C PRO A 16 7.29 -3.28 -13.70
N ALA A 17 7.11 -2.17 -12.97
CA ALA A 17 7.35 -2.11 -11.53
C ALA A 17 6.38 -3.00 -10.73
N ASP A 18 5.11 -3.09 -11.13
CA ASP A 18 4.08 -3.89 -10.46
C ASP A 18 4.43 -5.38 -10.48
N VAL A 19 4.86 -5.86 -11.65
CA VAL A 19 5.27 -7.26 -11.86
C VAL A 19 6.52 -7.56 -11.03
N GLN A 20 7.50 -6.67 -11.06
CA GLN A 20 8.75 -6.84 -10.32
C GLN A 20 8.52 -6.87 -8.80
N ALA A 21 7.66 -5.98 -8.29
CA ALA A 21 7.32 -5.92 -6.88
C ALA A 21 6.59 -7.17 -6.41
N SER A 22 5.58 -7.61 -7.16
CA SER A 22 4.84 -8.83 -6.88
C SER A 22 5.76 -10.05 -6.85
N GLU A 23 6.70 -10.16 -7.79
CA GLU A 23 7.65 -11.25 -7.83
C GLU A 23 8.61 -11.23 -6.62
N LYS A 24 9.15 -10.07 -6.26
CA LYS A 24 10.07 -9.96 -5.11
C LYS A 24 9.37 -10.22 -3.78
N MET A 25 8.17 -9.68 -3.58
CA MET A 25 7.36 -9.95 -2.38
C MET A 25 6.92 -11.40 -2.29
N GLY A 26 6.53 -12.02 -3.41
CA GLY A 26 6.22 -13.45 -3.45
C GLY A 26 7.42 -14.32 -3.07
N ARG A 27 8.63 -13.95 -3.52
CA ARG A 27 9.87 -14.62 -3.09
C ARG A 27 10.11 -14.41 -1.59
N LEU A 28 9.94 -13.20 -1.06
CA LEU A 28 10.11 -12.92 0.37
C LEU A 28 9.18 -13.80 1.21
N PHE A 29 7.89 -13.84 0.84
CA PHE A 29 6.90 -14.70 1.46
C PHE A 29 7.35 -16.17 1.49
N ASP A 30 7.77 -16.71 0.34
CA ASP A 30 8.16 -18.12 0.24
C ASP A 30 9.33 -18.49 1.14
N HIS A 31 10.35 -17.62 1.19
CA HIS A 31 11.53 -17.86 2.02
C HIS A 31 11.16 -17.82 3.50
N ILE A 32 10.39 -16.81 3.92
CA ILE A 32 9.92 -16.70 5.30
C ILE A 32 9.08 -17.92 5.68
N ARG A 33 8.08 -18.26 4.85
CA ARG A 33 7.17 -19.39 5.10
C ARG A 33 7.94 -20.69 5.28
N LYS A 34 8.92 -20.94 4.39
CA LYS A 34 9.73 -22.16 4.43
C LYS A 34 10.65 -22.20 5.64
N LEU A 35 11.32 -21.08 5.95
CA LEU A 35 12.28 -20.98 7.05
C LEU A 35 11.60 -21.20 8.41
N ASN A 36 10.39 -20.65 8.57
CA ASN A 36 9.64 -20.66 9.82
C ASN A 36 8.61 -21.80 9.92
N GLU A 37 8.57 -22.69 8.92
CA GLU A 37 7.61 -23.81 8.83
C GLU A 37 6.12 -23.40 8.99
N PHE A 38 5.76 -22.24 8.47
CA PHE A 38 4.38 -21.73 8.50
C PHE A 38 3.49 -22.49 7.52
N ASN A 39 2.66 -23.38 8.07
CA ASN A 39 1.86 -24.33 7.28
C ASN A 39 0.37 -24.32 7.64
N THR A 40 -0.02 -23.65 8.72
CA THR A 40 -1.43 -23.55 9.13
C THR A 40 -2.10 -22.29 8.57
N ALA A 41 -3.43 -22.26 8.55
CA ALA A 41 -4.18 -21.07 8.12
C ALA A 41 -3.88 -19.84 8.99
N ASP A 42 -3.67 -20.05 10.30
CA ASP A 42 -3.34 -18.99 11.25
C ASP A 42 -1.92 -18.44 11.00
N ASP A 43 -0.95 -19.31 10.69
CA ASP A 43 0.41 -18.87 10.34
C ASP A 43 0.41 -18.04 9.05
N LEU A 44 -0.34 -18.47 8.04
CA LEU A 44 -0.48 -17.74 6.79
C LEU A 44 -1.15 -16.38 7.01
N HIS A 45 -2.15 -16.32 7.89
CA HIS A 45 -2.78 -15.07 8.26
C HIS A 45 -1.80 -14.13 8.97
N ALA A 46 -1.03 -14.63 9.94
CA ALA A 46 0.01 -13.85 10.63
C ALA A 46 1.09 -13.34 9.67
N LEU A 47 1.55 -14.18 8.75
CA LEU A 47 2.53 -13.80 7.73
C LEU A 47 1.97 -12.73 6.77
N ASN A 48 0.70 -12.80 6.40
CA ASN A 48 0.05 -11.76 5.59
C ASN A 48 0.05 -10.41 6.32
N ILE A 49 -0.33 -10.38 7.61
CA ILE A 49 -0.27 -9.15 8.41
C ILE A 49 1.16 -8.60 8.48
N PHE A 50 2.16 -9.47 8.70
CA PHE A 50 3.56 -9.08 8.72
C PHE A 50 4.00 -8.44 7.38
N LEU A 51 3.66 -9.06 6.25
CA LEU A 51 3.97 -8.51 4.94
C LEU A 51 3.23 -7.21 4.64
N THR A 52 1.98 -7.03 5.10
CA THR A 52 1.25 -5.76 4.98
C THR A 52 1.97 -4.64 5.74
N ARG A 53 2.58 -4.93 6.90
CA ARG A 53 3.38 -3.96 7.66
C ARG A 53 4.68 -3.58 6.97
N LEU A 54 5.39 -4.56 6.39
CA LEU A 54 6.56 -4.27 5.55
C LEU A 54 6.19 -3.39 4.36
N LEU A 55 5.09 -3.73 3.69
CA LEU A 55 4.58 -2.98 2.56
C LEU A 55 4.27 -1.51 2.93
N PHE A 56 3.63 -1.29 4.08
CA PHE A 56 3.43 0.05 4.61
C PHE A 56 4.77 0.79 4.74
N CYS A 57 5.80 0.15 5.29
CA CYS A 57 7.10 0.77 5.49
C CYS A 57 7.75 1.17 4.16
N PHE A 58 7.65 0.33 3.15
CA PHE A 58 8.18 0.63 1.82
C PHE A 58 7.47 1.82 1.14
N TYR A 59 6.14 1.92 1.27
CA TYR A 59 5.44 3.11 0.79
C TYR A 59 5.75 4.35 1.61
N ALA A 60 5.95 4.18 2.92
CA ALA A 60 6.15 5.30 3.81
C ALA A 60 7.45 6.06 3.50
N GLU A 61 8.54 5.36 3.13
CA GLU A 61 9.80 6.00 2.72
C GLU A 61 9.70 6.71 1.35
N ASP A 62 8.84 6.23 0.46
CA ASP A 62 8.64 6.79 -0.88
C ASP A 62 7.61 7.94 -0.94
N THR A 63 6.65 7.96 -0.01
CA THR A 63 5.56 8.95 0.03
C THR A 63 5.85 10.11 1.00
N GLY A 64 6.98 10.06 1.69
CA GLY A 64 7.42 11.11 2.62
C GLY A 64 6.81 11.02 4.02
N ILE A 65 6.20 9.88 4.38
CA ILE A 65 5.83 9.58 5.77
C ILE A 65 7.11 9.32 6.58
N PHE A 66 8.01 8.49 6.04
CA PHE A 66 9.37 8.34 6.54
C PHE A 66 10.32 9.22 5.74
N LYS A 67 11.55 9.39 6.24
CA LYS A 67 12.61 9.98 5.41
C LYS A 67 12.94 9.02 4.25
N PRO A 68 13.44 9.55 3.12
CA PRO A 68 13.89 8.70 2.01
C PRO A 68 14.87 7.62 2.50
N ASP A 69 14.66 6.39 2.04
CA ASP A 69 15.46 5.19 2.37
C ASP A 69 15.56 4.85 3.87
N GLN A 70 14.77 5.48 4.75
CA GLN A 70 14.95 5.33 6.21
C GLN A 70 14.71 3.89 6.68
N PHE A 71 13.72 3.19 6.11
CA PHE A 71 13.45 1.80 6.47
C PHE A 71 14.59 0.91 5.94
N HIS A 72 14.94 1.07 4.66
CA HIS A 72 16.08 0.37 4.06
C HIS A 72 17.35 0.52 4.90
N ASP A 73 17.72 1.76 5.26
CA ASP A 73 18.98 2.08 5.93
C ASP A 73 19.05 1.55 7.37
N VAL A 74 17.92 1.49 8.07
CA VAL A 74 17.87 0.82 9.38
C VAL A 74 18.14 -0.66 9.21
N ILE A 75 17.45 -1.35 8.29
CA ILE A 75 17.70 -2.78 8.10
C ILE A 75 19.14 -3.01 7.63
N ASP A 76 19.64 -2.26 6.65
CA ASP A 76 20.98 -2.51 6.10
C ASP A 76 22.10 -2.16 7.10
N GLY A 77 21.95 -1.05 7.82
CA GLY A 77 22.98 -0.50 8.69
C GLY A 77 22.99 -1.04 10.13
N THR A 78 21.91 -1.68 10.59
CA THR A 78 21.76 -2.10 12.00
C THR A 78 21.50 -3.58 12.23
N THR A 79 21.34 -4.37 11.15
CA THR A 79 21.18 -5.83 11.25
C THR A 79 22.41 -6.57 10.71
N ASN A 80 22.69 -7.74 11.26
CA ASN A 80 23.75 -8.64 10.82
C ASN A 80 23.52 -9.15 9.40
N ILE A 81 24.59 -9.32 8.63
CA ILE A 81 24.54 -9.84 7.25
C ILE A 81 23.88 -11.23 7.18
N ASP A 82 23.99 -12.03 8.26
CA ASP A 82 23.39 -13.36 8.34
C ASP A 82 21.88 -13.35 8.60
N GLY A 83 21.27 -12.19 8.86
CA GLY A 83 19.84 -12.02 9.08
C GLY A 83 19.34 -12.36 10.48
N SER A 84 20.22 -12.81 11.38
CA SER A 84 19.84 -13.40 12.68
C SER A 84 19.16 -12.46 13.67
N ASP A 85 19.22 -11.15 13.44
CA ASP A 85 18.69 -10.08 14.32
C ASP A 85 17.65 -9.18 13.61
N VAL A 86 17.28 -9.50 12.38
CA VAL A 86 16.32 -8.71 11.59
C VAL A 86 14.94 -8.72 12.26
N ASP A 87 14.55 -9.85 12.83
CA ASP A 87 13.29 -10.02 13.55
C ASP A 87 13.20 -9.11 14.77
N SER A 88 14.26 -9.03 15.57
CA SER A 88 14.39 -8.16 16.74
C SER A 88 14.31 -6.68 16.34
N VAL A 89 15.04 -6.26 15.30
CA VAL A 89 15.03 -4.87 14.85
C VAL A 89 13.66 -4.48 14.29
N LEU A 90 13.01 -5.36 13.51
CA LEU A 90 11.65 -5.13 13.01
C LEU A 90 10.63 -5.07 14.14
N TYR A 91 10.76 -5.91 15.17
CA TYR A 91 9.91 -5.86 16.34
C TYR A 91 9.99 -4.49 17.03
N GLU A 92 11.21 -4.02 17.32
CA GLU A 92 11.41 -2.71 17.94
C GLU A 92 10.93 -1.55 17.07
N LEU A 93 11.14 -1.65 15.75
CA LEU A 93 10.64 -0.65 14.81
C LEU A 93 9.12 -0.58 14.83
N PHE A 94 8.43 -1.72 14.72
CA PHE A 94 6.97 -1.74 14.69
C PHE A 94 6.35 -1.28 16.01
N ASP A 95 7.01 -1.57 17.13
CA ASP A 95 6.67 -1.02 18.44
C ASP A 95 6.77 0.52 18.43
N ILE A 96 7.88 1.07 17.93
CA ILE A 96 8.07 2.52 17.77
C ILE A 96 6.99 3.20 16.91
N LEU A 97 6.54 2.55 15.83
CA LEU A 97 5.48 3.07 14.96
C LEU A 97 4.11 3.15 15.68
N ASN A 98 3.95 2.42 16.78
CA ASN A 98 2.77 2.42 17.64
C ASN A 98 2.95 3.26 18.93
N LEU A 99 4.14 3.83 19.17
CA LEU A 99 4.40 4.69 20.33
C LEU A 99 4.23 6.17 19.97
N PRO A 100 3.33 6.91 20.66
CA PRO A 100 3.20 8.35 20.47
C PRO A 100 4.53 9.08 20.67
N GLU A 101 4.71 10.20 19.95
CA GLU A 101 5.94 11.00 20.04
C GLU A 101 6.25 11.53 21.45
N SER A 102 5.22 11.67 22.30
CA SER A 102 5.35 12.09 23.70
C SER A 102 5.63 10.94 24.68
N SER A 103 5.76 9.69 24.21
CA SER A 103 5.98 8.54 25.06
C SER A 103 7.41 8.51 25.61
N THR A 104 7.55 8.39 26.93
CA THR A 104 8.86 8.21 27.59
C THR A 104 9.53 6.88 27.20
N GLU A 105 8.75 5.89 26.76
CA GLU A 105 9.29 4.62 26.26
C GLU A 105 10.02 4.80 24.92
N ARG A 106 9.50 5.67 24.05
CA ARG A 106 10.14 6.02 22.78
C ARG A 106 11.49 6.73 23.02
N ASP A 107 11.57 7.58 24.04
CA ASP A 107 12.81 8.29 24.41
C ASP A 107 13.94 7.33 24.86
N ALA A 108 13.59 6.13 25.32
CA ALA A 108 14.56 5.13 25.75
C ALA A 108 15.14 4.29 24.59
N LYS A 109 14.57 4.40 23.39
CA LYS A 109 14.92 3.58 22.22
C LYS A 109 16.06 4.22 21.41
N PRO A 110 16.82 3.44 20.63
CA PRO A 110 17.91 3.98 19.82
C PRO A 110 17.45 5.08 18.85
N THR A 111 18.27 6.11 18.66
CA THR A 111 17.92 7.28 17.84
C THR A 111 17.55 6.95 16.38
N HIS A 112 18.14 5.90 15.81
CA HIS A 112 17.80 5.47 14.44
C HIS A 112 16.38 4.89 14.34
N LEU A 113 15.85 4.32 15.44
CA LEU A 113 14.45 3.87 15.53
C LEU A 113 13.52 5.01 15.97
N SER A 114 13.87 5.75 17.02
CA SER A 114 13.02 6.84 17.53
C SER A 114 12.88 8.04 16.57
N ALA A 115 13.65 8.06 15.47
CA ALA A 115 13.48 9.00 14.36
C ALA A 115 12.29 8.68 13.41
N PHE A 116 11.68 7.50 13.50
CA PHE A 116 10.45 7.20 12.74
C PHE A 116 9.26 7.94 13.36
N PRO A 117 8.25 8.38 12.58
CA PRO A 117 7.09 9.05 13.13
C PRO A 117 6.20 8.07 13.90
N TYR A 118 5.29 8.63 14.71
CA TYR A 118 4.14 7.87 15.17
C TYR A 118 3.14 7.74 14.02
N VAL A 119 2.79 6.50 13.66
CA VAL A 119 1.83 6.24 12.59
C VAL A 119 0.42 6.09 13.17
N ASN A 120 0.29 5.25 14.19
CA ASN A 120 -0.98 4.79 14.74
C ASN A 120 -1.95 4.15 13.73
N GLY A 121 -2.80 3.28 14.24
CA GLY A 121 -3.83 2.58 13.49
C GLY A 121 -3.83 1.11 13.86
N SER A 122 -4.95 0.45 13.61
CA SER A 122 -5.14 -0.99 13.85
C SER A 122 -4.04 -1.87 13.22
N LEU A 123 -3.28 -1.33 12.24
CA LEU A 123 -2.17 -2.01 11.60
C LEU A 123 -1.01 -2.32 12.55
N PHE A 124 -0.62 -1.44 13.47
CA PHE A 124 0.51 -1.68 14.40
C PHE A 124 0.09 -1.91 15.85
N GLU A 125 -1.21 -1.82 16.15
CA GLU A 125 -1.76 -1.90 17.50
C GLU A 125 -1.55 -3.27 18.17
N TYR A 126 -1.69 -4.36 17.42
CA TYR A 126 -1.67 -5.71 17.98
C TYR A 126 -0.28 -6.34 17.97
N PRO A 127 0.19 -6.90 19.10
CA PRO A 127 1.42 -7.68 19.18
C PRO A 127 1.38 -8.90 18.26
N PHE A 128 2.53 -9.25 17.71
CA PHE A 128 2.66 -10.32 16.72
C PHE A 128 4.08 -10.89 16.74
N ALA A 129 4.20 -12.15 16.35
CA ALA A 129 5.49 -12.76 16.12
C ALA A 129 6.07 -12.23 14.80
N ILE A 130 7.29 -11.72 14.86
CA ILE A 130 8.09 -11.46 13.66
C ILE A 130 8.71 -12.79 13.24
N PRO A 131 8.60 -13.20 11.97
CA PRO A 131 9.26 -14.42 11.50
C PRO A 131 10.78 -14.29 11.60
N GLU A 132 11.47 -15.40 11.82
CA GLU A 132 12.93 -15.48 11.75
C GLU A 132 13.43 -15.22 10.32
N PHE A 133 14.65 -14.73 10.23
CA PHE A 133 15.33 -14.39 8.98
C PHE A 133 16.66 -15.14 8.86
N ASP A 134 17.01 -15.48 7.61
CA ASP A 134 18.36 -15.88 7.23
C ASP A 134 18.97 -14.82 6.29
N ALA A 135 20.25 -15.01 5.94
CA ALA A 135 20.99 -14.09 5.07
C ALA A 135 20.27 -13.85 3.73
N ARG A 136 19.62 -14.89 3.21
CA ARG A 136 18.88 -14.82 1.94
C ARG A 136 17.62 -13.99 2.08
N THR A 137 16.85 -14.21 3.14
CA THR A 137 15.60 -13.51 3.42
C THR A 137 15.87 -12.03 3.71
N ARG A 138 16.91 -11.71 4.49
CA ARG A 138 17.39 -10.34 4.70
C ARG A 138 17.71 -9.64 3.39
N ARG A 139 18.46 -10.32 2.50
CA ARG A 139 18.80 -9.74 1.19
C ARG A 139 17.56 -9.45 0.35
N ILE A 140 16.58 -10.35 0.32
CA ILE A 140 15.34 -10.14 -0.43
C ILE A 140 14.55 -8.96 0.17
N LEU A 141 14.48 -8.85 1.50
CA LEU A 141 13.86 -7.71 2.17
C LEU A 141 14.47 -6.38 1.73
N LEU A 142 15.81 -6.28 1.71
CA LEU A 142 16.52 -5.09 1.22
C LEU A 142 16.28 -4.82 -0.26
N GLU A 143 16.19 -5.88 -1.09
CA GLU A 143 15.84 -5.73 -2.51
C GLU A 143 14.41 -5.21 -2.70
N CYS A 144 13.47 -5.57 -1.83
CA CYS A 144 12.11 -5.02 -1.83
C CYS A 144 12.11 -3.54 -1.45
N ALA A 145 12.82 -3.17 -0.38
CA ALA A 145 12.90 -1.79 0.10
C ALA A 145 13.50 -0.81 -0.93
N ARG A 146 14.30 -1.31 -1.89
CA ARG A 146 14.91 -0.48 -2.96
C ARG A 146 14.01 -0.24 -4.18
N LEU A 147 12.82 -0.85 -4.24
CA LEU A 147 11.89 -0.59 -5.33
C LEU A 147 11.26 0.79 -5.15
N SER A 148 10.86 1.42 -6.26
CA SER A 148 10.07 2.66 -6.23
C SER A 148 8.58 2.32 -6.01
N TRP A 149 8.18 2.11 -4.76
CA TRP A 149 6.80 1.88 -4.34
C TRP A 149 5.85 3.02 -4.65
N ALA A 150 6.33 4.26 -4.76
CA ALA A 150 5.53 5.36 -5.30
C ALA A 150 5.03 5.13 -6.75
N GLU A 151 5.71 4.30 -7.53
CA GLU A 151 5.33 3.97 -8.92
C GLU A 151 4.48 2.68 -9.02
N ILE A 152 4.30 1.97 -7.90
CA ILE A 152 3.58 0.72 -7.84
C ILE A 152 2.10 1.01 -7.57
N ASN A 153 1.22 0.41 -8.38
CA ASN A 153 -0.21 0.57 -8.19
C ASN A 153 -0.67 -0.24 -6.96
N PRO A 154 -1.31 0.37 -5.94
CA PRO A 154 -1.77 -0.35 -4.76
C PRO A 154 -2.69 -1.55 -5.04
N ASP A 155 -3.38 -1.55 -6.18
CA ASP A 155 -4.23 -2.64 -6.62
C ASP A 155 -3.51 -4.00 -6.72
N ILE A 156 -2.19 -4.01 -6.92
CA ILE A 156 -1.40 -5.24 -7.07
C ILE A 156 -1.38 -6.05 -5.78
N PHE A 157 -1.69 -5.46 -4.62
CA PHE A 157 -1.60 -6.16 -3.35
C PHE A 157 -2.67 -7.21 -3.18
N GLY A 158 -3.86 -6.97 -3.73
CA GLY A 158 -4.93 -7.96 -3.74
C GLY A 158 -4.50 -9.24 -4.47
N SER A 159 -3.91 -9.11 -5.67
CA SER A 159 -3.43 -10.25 -6.44
C SER A 159 -2.16 -10.86 -5.85
N MET A 160 -1.26 -10.05 -5.28
CA MET A 160 -0.03 -10.51 -4.64
C MET A 160 -0.32 -11.38 -3.41
N PHE A 161 -1.18 -10.94 -2.49
CA PHE A 161 -1.53 -11.72 -1.29
C PHE A 161 -2.31 -13.00 -1.64
N GLN A 162 -3.16 -12.97 -2.67
CA GLN A 162 -3.86 -14.17 -3.14
C GLN A 162 -2.92 -15.20 -3.78
N ALA A 163 -2.01 -14.77 -4.67
CA ALA A 163 -0.98 -15.62 -5.27
C ALA A 163 -0.02 -16.22 -4.24
N VAL A 164 0.05 -15.59 -3.07
CA VAL A 164 0.82 -16.02 -1.92
C VAL A 164 0.10 -17.10 -1.11
N ILE A 165 -1.23 -16.98 -0.96
CA ILE A 165 -2.09 -17.96 -0.27
C ILE A 165 -2.27 -19.24 -1.11
N ASP A 166 -2.43 -19.12 -2.44
CA ASP A 166 -2.58 -20.24 -3.35
C ASP A 166 -1.43 -20.29 -4.39
N PRO A 167 -0.45 -21.19 -4.22
CA PRO A 167 0.68 -21.35 -5.14
C PRO A 167 0.27 -21.68 -6.58
N GLU A 168 -0.89 -22.33 -6.81
CA GLU A 168 -1.39 -22.63 -8.16
C GLU A 168 -1.90 -21.35 -8.87
N GLN A 169 -2.29 -20.33 -8.12
CA GLN A 169 -2.77 -19.04 -8.64
C GLN A 169 -1.65 -18.02 -8.91
N ARG A 170 -0.37 -18.38 -8.73
CA ARG A 170 0.76 -17.49 -9.04
C ARG A 170 0.89 -17.13 -10.51
N GLY A 171 0.57 -18.07 -11.40
CA GLY A 171 0.58 -17.84 -12.85
C GLY A 171 -0.63 -17.03 -13.35
N SER A 172 -1.62 -16.80 -12.47
CA SER A 172 -2.86 -16.09 -12.77
C SER A 172 -2.96 -14.77 -12.00
N LEU A 173 -1.83 -14.16 -11.63
CA LEU A 173 -1.76 -12.77 -11.14
C LEU A 173 -2.75 -11.93 -11.96
N GLY A 174 -3.83 -11.47 -11.30
CA GLY A 174 -4.90 -10.68 -11.92
C GLY A 174 -6.22 -11.39 -12.30
N GLN A 175 -6.37 -12.72 -12.14
CA GLN A 175 -7.61 -13.42 -12.55
C GLN A 175 -8.73 -13.42 -11.50
N HIS A 176 -8.45 -13.14 -10.23
CA HIS A 176 -9.43 -13.17 -9.13
C HIS A 176 -9.72 -11.78 -8.51
N TYR A 177 -9.36 -10.69 -9.21
CA TYR A 177 -9.61 -9.31 -8.80
C TYR A 177 -10.30 -8.50 -9.91
N THR A 178 -11.10 -7.49 -9.55
CA THR A 178 -11.73 -6.56 -10.48
C THR A 178 -10.73 -5.51 -10.93
N SER A 179 -10.16 -5.63 -12.13
CA SER A 179 -9.15 -4.67 -12.62
C SER A 179 -9.56 -3.19 -12.50
N VAL A 180 -8.57 -2.28 -12.38
CA VAL A 180 -8.78 -0.82 -12.41
C VAL A 180 -9.75 -0.42 -13.52
N SER A 181 -9.59 -0.98 -14.73
CA SER A 181 -10.48 -0.71 -15.85
C SER A 181 -11.94 -1.09 -15.56
N ASN A 182 -12.17 -2.22 -14.92
CA ASN A 182 -13.51 -2.67 -14.56
C ASN A 182 -14.08 -1.88 -13.37
N ILE A 183 -13.26 -1.48 -12.40
CA ILE A 183 -13.67 -0.57 -11.32
C ILE A 183 -14.09 0.77 -11.90
N MET A 184 -13.26 1.38 -12.75
CA MET A 184 -13.55 2.66 -13.40
C MET A 184 -14.84 2.62 -14.20
N LYS A 185 -15.13 1.53 -14.93
CA LYS A 185 -16.41 1.35 -15.64
C LYS A 185 -17.64 1.41 -14.72
N VAL A 186 -17.47 1.10 -13.43
CA VAL A 186 -18.54 1.19 -12.43
C VAL A 186 -18.53 2.57 -11.78
N ILE A 187 -17.40 3.02 -11.22
CA ILE A 187 -17.36 4.23 -10.39
C ILE A 187 -17.44 5.54 -11.20
N GLN A 188 -16.97 5.55 -12.46
CA GLN A 188 -17.10 6.68 -13.38
C GLN A 188 -18.56 7.11 -13.55
N PRO A 189 -19.44 6.28 -14.12
CA PRO A 189 -20.84 6.66 -14.29
C PRO A 189 -21.63 6.70 -12.98
N LEU A 190 -21.15 6.02 -11.92
CA LEU A 190 -21.87 5.98 -10.64
C LEU A 190 -21.82 7.31 -9.89
N PHE A 191 -20.65 7.99 -9.87
CA PHE A 191 -20.52 9.29 -9.20
C PHE A 191 -19.32 10.13 -9.65
N LEU A 192 -18.23 9.54 -10.17
CA LEU A 192 -17.02 10.32 -10.48
C LEU A 192 -17.19 11.25 -11.69
N ASP A 193 -17.90 10.85 -12.74
CA ASP A 193 -18.10 11.67 -13.93
C ASP A 193 -18.84 12.98 -13.58
N GLU A 194 -19.87 12.89 -12.74
CA GLU A 194 -20.62 14.07 -12.27
C GLU A 194 -19.72 15.04 -11.47
N LEU A 195 -18.84 14.51 -10.63
CA LEU A 195 -17.90 15.34 -9.85
C LEU A 195 -16.86 16.03 -10.75
N HIS A 196 -16.35 15.32 -11.77
CA HIS A 196 -15.42 15.89 -12.74
C HIS A 196 -16.09 16.98 -13.58
N GLU A 197 -17.29 16.73 -14.11
CA GLU A 197 -18.04 17.72 -14.89
C GLU A 197 -18.34 18.98 -14.07
N GLU A 198 -18.70 18.83 -12.80
CA GLU A 198 -18.94 19.95 -11.89
C GLU A 198 -17.64 20.74 -11.65
N LEU A 199 -16.52 20.03 -11.40
CA LEU A 199 -15.21 20.65 -11.21
C LEU A 199 -14.77 21.43 -12.45
N ASP A 200 -14.84 20.83 -13.63
CA ASP A 200 -14.46 21.44 -14.91
C ASP A 200 -15.30 22.69 -15.19
N THR A 201 -16.61 22.61 -14.92
CA THR A 201 -17.52 23.75 -15.03
C THR A 201 -17.08 24.91 -14.13
N VAL A 202 -16.68 24.62 -12.89
CA VAL A 202 -16.26 25.65 -11.92
C VAL A 202 -14.88 26.21 -12.27
N ILE A 203 -13.93 25.38 -12.70
CA ILE A 203 -12.58 25.80 -13.09
C ILE A 203 -12.62 26.70 -14.33
N ALA A 204 -13.49 26.38 -15.30
CA ALA A 204 -13.68 27.17 -16.53
C ALA A 204 -14.23 28.59 -16.28
N LEU A 205 -14.77 28.88 -15.09
CA LEU A 205 -15.20 30.24 -14.74
C LEU A 205 -14.03 31.22 -14.68
N SER A 206 -14.19 32.37 -15.34
CA SER A 206 -13.20 33.46 -15.35
C SER A 206 -12.82 33.95 -13.94
N HIS A 207 -11.54 34.24 -13.74
CA HIS A 207 -11.02 34.80 -12.50
C HIS A 207 -11.29 36.30 -12.35
N ASP A 208 -11.58 37.01 -13.43
CA ASP A 208 -11.79 38.47 -13.43
C ASP A 208 -13.16 38.85 -12.84
N ASN A 209 -14.06 37.88 -12.72
CA ASN A 209 -15.42 38.05 -12.21
C ASN A 209 -15.66 37.30 -10.88
N ARG A 210 -14.63 37.14 -10.03
CA ARG A 210 -14.69 36.39 -8.76
C ARG A 210 -15.92 36.70 -7.90
N HIS A 211 -16.36 37.96 -7.85
CA HIS A 211 -17.53 38.39 -7.07
C HIS A 211 -18.89 38.15 -7.75
N LYS A 212 -18.92 37.82 -9.05
CA LYS A 212 -20.17 37.59 -9.81
C LYS A 212 -20.47 36.12 -10.06
N ASN A 213 -19.47 35.25 -10.03
CA ASN A 213 -19.61 33.83 -10.37
C ASN A 213 -19.46 32.87 -9.19
N ASN A 214 -19.24 33.40 -7.98
CA ASN A 214 -19.13 32.68 -6.72
C ASN A 214 -18.22 31.44 -6.80
N LYS A 215 -17.14 31.53 -7.61
CA LYS A 215 -16.25 30.39 -7.89
C LYS A 215 -15.72 29.72 -6.61
N ALA A 216 -15.32 30.52 -5.62
CA ALA A 216 -14.81 30.02 -4.34
C ALA A 216 -15.88 29.25 -3.55
N GLU A 217 -17.10 29.78 -3.45
CA GLU A 217 -18.22 29.12 -2.75
C GLU A 217 -18.62 27.82 -3.44
N ARG A 218 -18.58 27.78 -4.77
CA ARG A 218 -18.87 26.56 -5.56
C ARG A 218 -17.81 25.48 -5.34
N LEU A 219 -16.52 25.86 -5.28
CA LEU A 219 -15.44 24.93 -4.94
C LEU A 219 -15.57 24.40 -3.51
N ASP A 220 -15.92 25.25 -2.55
CA ASP A 220 -16.16 24.85 -1.16
C ASP A 220 -17.35 23.89 -1.03
N ALA A 221 -18.44 24.16 -1.76
CA ALA A 221 -19.59 23.28 -1.83
C ALA A 221 -19.24 21.91 -2.44
N LEU A 222 -18.47 21.89 -3.53
CA LEU A 222 -18.01 20.64 -4.16
C LEU A 222 -17.07 19.86 -3.22
N LEU A 223 -16.12 20.53 -2.56
CA LEU A 223 -15.24 19.91 -1.56
C LEU A 223 -16.06 19.30 -0.42
N LYS A 224 -17.05 20.03 0.10
CA LYS A 224 -17.94 19.54 1.15
C LYS A 224 -18.74 18.32 0.69
N ARG A 225 -19.28 18.34 -0.54
CA ARG A 225 -19.97 17.20 -1.13
C ARG A 225 -19.06 15.98 -1.18
N ILE A 226 -17.85 16.12 -1.72
CA ILE A 226 -16.85 15.03 -1.80
C ILE A 226 -16.55 14.47 -0.41
N SER A 227 -16.34 15.33 0.59
CA SER A 227 -16.03 14.90 1.97
C SER A 227 -17.14 14.10 2.65
N GLN A 228 -18.37 14.15 2.13
CA GLN A 228 -19.54 13.48 2.69
C GLN A 228 -19.91 12.18 1.95
N ILE A 229 -19.21 11.86 0.85
CA ILE A 229 -19.43 10.61 0.11
C ILE A 229 -19.06 9.44 1.01
N LYS A 230 -19.96 8.45 1.08
CA LYS A 230 -19.74 7.19 1.77
C LYS A 230 -19.87 6.06 0.77
N ILE A 231 -18.78 5.33 0.59
CA ILE A 231 -18.72 4.15 -0.29
C ILE A 231 -18.88 2.92 0.60
N PHE A 232 -19.73 1.99 0.18
CA PHE A 232 -19.93 0.73 0.88
C PHE A 232 -19.81 -0.43 -0.10
N ASP A 233 -18.74 -1.20 0.05
CA ASP A 233 -18.55 -2.47 -0.62
C ASP A 233 -18.74 -3.61 0.40
N PRO A 234 -19.91 -4.29 0.40
CA PRO A 234 -20.20 -5.37 1.34
C PRO A 234 -19.41 -6.67 1.06
N ALA A 235 -18.65 -6.74 -0.04
CA ALA A 235 -17.85 -7.88 -0.44
C ALA A 235 -16.46 -7.44 -0.93
N CYS A 236 -15.85 -6.51 -0.19
CA CYS A 236 -14.70 -5.73 -0.66
C CYS A 236 -13.42 -6.51 -0.92
N GLY A 237 -13.27 -7.73 -0.39
CA GLY A 237 -12.08 -8.55 -0.58
C GLY A 237 -10.81 -7.78 -0.18
N SER A 238 -9.97 -7.43 -1.15
CA SER A 238 -8.76 -6.62 -0.94
C SER A 238 -9.00 -5.12 -0.77
N GLY A 239 -10.24 -4.62 -0.86
CA GLY A 239 -10.60 -3.23 -0.60
C GLY A 239 -10.31 -2.27 -1.75
N ASN A 240 -10.39 -2.77 -2.98
CA ASN A 240 -9.90 -2.06 -4.16
C ASN A 240 -10.92 -1.13 -4.85
N PHE A 241 -12.23 -1.34 -4.64
CA PHE A 241 -13.31 -0.45 -5.11
C PHE A 241 -13.40 0.82 -4.25
#